data_AF-A0A318SDJ8-F1
#
_entry.id   AF-A0A318SDJ8-F1
#
_cell.length_a   1.000
_cell.length_b   1.000
_cell.length_c   1.000
_cell.angle_alpha   90.00
_cell.angle_beta   90.00
_cell.angle_gamma   90.00
#
_symmetry.space_group_name_H-M   'P 1'
#
loop_
_entity.id
_entity.type
_entity.pdbx_description
1 polymer ?
#
loop_
_entity_poly.entity_id
_entity_poly.type
_entity_poly.pdbx_seq_one_letter_code
_entity_poly.pdbx_strand_id
1 'polypeptide(L)'
;MVEVSEIRLSSKFFPGSQGSLVYFGGRGGGRIKIVAGPVLAPPNEPLHVDLDAWQARVRLMVKPRRFEHVLRVAHLAADIAAANGVDVPRAFAAGVLHDVARDLPDSELLRLATPECAIDAAHPLALHGRAGRVLLERWGFTDRVVLEAVEDHTTGPRPGNLVSACVYIADVSEPGRGVNADIRELALSDLDGALKRSIGSKVRYLCGRGIEVHPRTMATFQALGLQE
;
A
#
# COMPACT_ATOMS: atom_id res chain seq x y z
N MET A 1 45.99 -22.45 -13.89
CA MET A 1 47.14 -21.53 -13.87
C MET A 1 46.62 -20.17 -13.56
N VAL A 2 47.26 -19.53 -12.59
CA VAL A 2 46.88 -18.31 -11.92
C VAL A 2 47.28 -17.12 -12.77
N GLU A 3 46.40 -16.15 -12.97
CA GLU A 3 46.80 -14.75 -13.08
C GLU A 3 45.95 -13.94 -12.10
N VAL A 4 46.60 -13.55 -11.01
CA VAL A 4 46.16 -12.52 -10.08
C VAL A 4 47.01 -11.30 -10.42
N SER A 5 46.36 -10.19 -10.76
CA SER A 5 46.98 -8.87 -10.64
C SER A 5 46.18 -8.05 -9.64
N GLU A 6 46.82 -7.75 -8.52
CA GLU A 6 46.36 -6.79 -7.52
C GLU A 6 46.41 -5.39 -8.12
N ILE A 7 45.31 -4.64 -8.01
CA ILE A 7 45.36 -3.18 -8.01
C ILE A 7 44.84 -2.72 -6.65
N ARG A 8 45.79 -2.33 -5.78
CA ARG A 8 45.50 -1.50 -4.62
C ARG A 8 45.18 -0.08 -5.09
N LEU A 9 43.99 0.41 -4.77
CA LEU A 9 43.77 1.85 -4.60
C LEU A 9 43.19 2.09 -3.21
N SER A 10 43.98 2.82 -2.42
CA SER A 10 43.63 3.27 -1.09
C SER A 10 42.81 4.55 -1.13
N SER A 11 41.93 4.65 -0.14
CA SER A 11 41.42 5.85 0.53
C SER A 11 40.25 6.64 -0.10
N LYS A 12 39.15 6.61 0.67
CA LYS A 12 38.18 7.69 0.98
C LYS A 12 37.36 8.26 -0.19
N PHE A 13 36.05 7.99 -0.19
CA PHE A 13 34.91 8.94 -0.19
C PHE A 13 33.60 8.20 -0.56
N PHE A 14 32.56 8.30 0.28
CA PHE A 14 31.15 8.17 -0.14
C PHE A 14 30.78 9.50 -0.83
N PRO A 15 30.05 9.53 -1.98
CA PRO A 15 28.59 9.37 -1.95
C PRO A 15 27.92 8.77 -3.23
N GLY A 16 26.68 8.31 -3.07
CA GLY A 16 25.55 8.68 -3.94
C GLY A 16 25.40 8.03 -5.33
N SER A 17 24.61 6.96 -5.39
CA SER A 17 23.74 6.53 -6.51
C SER A 17 24.18 6.80 -7.95
N GLN A 18 24.67 5.76 -8.65
CA GLN A 18 24.40 5.59 -10.07
C GLN A 18 23.92 4.16 -10.33
N GLY A 19 22.68 4.05 -10.81
CA GLY A 19 22.11 2.79 -11.25
C GLY A 19 22.68 2.39 -12.62
N SER A 20 22.99 1.11 -12.76
CA SER A 20 23.35 0.49 -14.04
C SER A 20 22.20 -0.41 -14.48
N LEU A 21 21.58 -0.08 -15.61
CA LEU A 21 20.63 -0.95 -16.30
C LEU A 21 21.42 -2.02 -17.07
N VAL A 22 21.11 -3.30 -16.88
CA VAL A 22 21.63 -4.36 -17.77
C VAL A 22 20.49 -5.30 -18.17
N TYR A 23 20.24 -5.37 -19.48
CA TYR A 23 19.31 -6.28 -20.13
C TYR A 23 20.05 -7.57 -20.48
N PHE A 24 19.44 -8.73 -20.24
CA PHE A 24 19.90 -10.00 -20.82
C PHE A 24 18.77 -10.63 -21.64
N GLY A 25 19.01 -10.76 -22.95
CA GLY A 25 18.26 -11.67 -23.81
C GLY A 25 18.79 -13.10 -23.68
N GLY A 26 17.89 -14.07 -23.67
CA GLY A 26 18.26 -15.49 -23.70
C GLY A 26 17.03 -16.38 -23.70
N ARG A 27 16.81 -17.09 -24.81
CA ARG A 27 15.84 -18.20 -24.92
C ARG A 27 16.30 -19.34 -24.00
N GLY A 28 15.43 -19.82 -23.12
CA GLY A 28 15.64 -21.07 -22.37
C GLY A 28 14.84 -21.10 -21.08
N GLY A 29 14.02 -22.14 -20.91
CA GLY A 29 13.18 -22.34 -19.73
C GLY A 29 13.99 -22.31 -18.43
N GLY A 30 13.68 -21.35 -17.57
CA GLY A 30 14.28 -21.20 -16.25
C GLY A 30 13.28 -20.56 -15.30
N ARG A 31 13.20 -21.07 -14.06
CA ARG A 31 12.33 -20.52 -13.00
C ARG A 31 12.63 -19.03 -12.84
N ILE A 32 11.60 -18.19 -13.00
CA ILE A 32 11.68 -16.75 -12.77
C ILE A 32 11.84 -16.55 -11.26
N LYS A 33 13.03 -16.10 -10.85
CA LYS A 33 13.22 -15.50 -9.52
C LYS A 33 12.73 -14.06 -9.62
N ILE A 34 11.70 -13.73 -8.84
CA ILE A 34 11.29 -12.34 -8.62
C ILE A 34 12.48 -11.63 -8.00
N VAL A 35 13.08 -10.70 -8.74
CA VAL A 35 14.05 -9.77 -8.18
C VAL A 35 13.22 -8.76 -7.39
N ALA A 36 13.15 -8.94 -6.07
CA ALA A 36 12.60 -7.96 -5.18
C ALA A 36 13.31 -6.62 -5.47
N GLY A 37 12.56 -5.62 -5.90
CA GLY A 37 13.01 -4.23 -5.76
C GLY A 37 13.35 -3.97 -4.28
N PRO A 38 14.11 -2.92 -3.95
CA PRO A 38 14.44 -2.64 -2.56
C PRO A 38 13.14 -2.59 -1.77
N VAL A 39 12.93 -3.60 -0.92
CA VAL A 39 11.93 -3.54 0.15
C VAL A 39 12.26 -2.24 0.86
N LEU A 40 11.29 -1.34 1.01
CA LEU A 40 11.46 -0.24 1.94
C LEU A 40 11.59 -0.94 3.28
N ALA A 41 12.83 -1.18 3.71
CA ALA A 41 13.09 -1.62 5.06
C ALA A 41 12.32 -0.63 5.94
N PRO A 42 11.50 -1.11 6.89
CA PRO A 42 10.83 -0.20 7.80
C PRO A 42 11.92 0.73 8.32
N PRO A 43 11.70 2.06 8.33
CA PRO A 43 12.70 2.96 8.88
C PRO A 43 13.12 2.38 10.23
N ASN A 44 14.42 2.20 10.45
CA ASN A 44 14.97 1.72 11.74
C ASN A 44 14.65 2.69 12.90
N GLU A 45 13.86 3.73 12.64
CA GLU A 45 13.41 4.75 13.55
C GLU A 45 11.97 4.45 14.00
N PRO A 46 11.71 4.49 15.32
CA PRO A 46 10.36 4.35 15.86
C PRO A 46 9.40 5.37 15.26
N LEU A 47 8.13 4.97 15.13
CA LEU A 47 7.08 5.90 14.74
C LEU A 47 6.83 6.89 15.90
N HIS A 48 7.22 8.15 15.71
CA HIS A 48 6.99 9.23 16.68
C HIS A 48 5.81 10.11 16.24
N VAL A 49 4.58 9.63 16.45
CA VAL A 49 3.37 10.41 16.18
C VAL A 49 2.40 10.39 17.37
N ASP A 50 1.74 11.53 17.61
CA ASP A 50 0.63 11.62 18.55
C ASP A 50 -0.64 11.08 17.88
N LEU A 51 -0.88 9.76 18.02
CA LEU A 51 -2.01 9.08 17.38
C LEU A 51 -3.36 9.53 17.94
N ASP A 52 -3.44 9.97 19.19
CA ASP A 52 -4.70 10.45 19.77
C ASP A 52 -5.15 11.75 19.09
N ALA A 53 -4.20 12.67 18.84
CA ALA A 53 -4.47 13.89 18.09
C ALA A 53 -4.89 13.59 16.64
N TRP A 54 -4.25 12.62 15.97
CA TRP A 54 -4.62 12.23 14.61
C TRP A 54 -5.98 11.54 14.54
N GLN A 55 -6.29 10.65 15.48
CA GLN A 55 -7.58 10.00 15.59
C GLN A 55 -8.70 11.02 15.83
N ALA A 56 -8.46 12.01 16.69
CA ALA A 56 -9.40 13.11 16.91
C ALA A 56 -9.65 13.93 15.64
N ARG A 57 -8.61 14.22 14.85
CA ARG A 57 -8.76 14.88 13.54
C ARG A 57 -9.58 14.05 12.58
N VAL A 58 -9.26 12.76 12.40
CA VAL A 58 -10.00 11.86 11.50
C VAL A 58 -11.48 11.80 11.89
N ARG A 59 -11.79 11.71 13.18
CA ARG A 59 -13.18 11.70 13.69
C ARG A 59 -13.98 12.93 13.25
N LEU A 60 -13.35 14.09 13.10
CA LEU A 60 -14.00 15.32 12.63
C LEU A 60 -14.19 15.36 11.11
N MET A 61 -13.41 14.57 10.36
CA MET A 61 -13.43 14.56 8.90
C MET A 61 -14.44 13.58 8.30
N VAL A 62 -14.89 12.59 9.08
CA VAL A 62 -15.74 11.50 8.59
C VAL A 62 -17.00 11.34 9.41
N LYS A 63 -18.03 10.75 8.81
CA LYS A 63 -19.29 10.43 9.48
C LYS A 63 -19.07 9.41 10.61
N PRO A 64 -19.92 9.37 11.65
CA PRO A 64 -19.76 8.46 12.78
C PRO A 64 -19.56 6.98 12.40
N ARG A 65 -20.38 6.46 11.47
CA ARG A 65 -20.25 5.06 10.98
C ARG A 65 -18.92 4.80 10.27
N ARG A 66 -18.37 5.81 9.58
CA ARG A 66 -17.07 5.73 8.91
C ARG A 66 -15.94 5.72 9.93
N PHE A 67 -16.08 6.49 11.01
CA PHE A 67 -15.10 6.46 12.10
C PHE A 67 -15.05 5.09 12.81
N GLU A 68 -16.20 4.45 13.03
CA GLU A 68 -16.24 3.07 13.55
C GLU A 68 -15.54 2.07 12.60
N HIS A 69 -15.73 2.23 11.28
CA HIS A 69 -15.00 1.48 10.26
C HIS A 69 -13.49 1.70 10.38
N VAL A 70 -13.05 2.96 10.45
CA VAL A 70 -11.64 3.33 10.62
C VAL A 70 -11.01 2.62 11.82
N LEU A 71 -11.67 2.60 12.97
CA LEU A 71 -11.14 1.92 14.16
C LEU A 71 -11.01 0.41 13.96
N ARG A 72 -11.99 -0.23 13.33
CA ARG A 72 -11.91 -1.68 13.05
C ARG A 72 -10.80 -2.00 12.04
N VAL A 73 -10.60 -1.16 11.03
CA VAL A 73 -9.49 -1.28 10.08
C VAL A 73 -8.15 -1.10 10.79
N ALA A 74 -8.00 -0.10 11.67
CA ALA A 74 -6.77 0.13 12.41
C ALA A 74 -6.37 -1.06 13.28
N HIS A 75 -7.32 -1.61 14.05
CA HIS A 75 -7.07 -2.80 14.87
C HIS A 75 -6.73 -4.02 14.02
N LEU A 76 -7.52 -4.31 12.98
CA LEU A 76 -7.25 -5.47 12.13
C LEU A 76 -5.91 -5.35 11.37
N ALA A 77 -5.55 -4.16 10.91
CA ALA A 77 -4.26 -3.93 10.26
C ALA A 77 -3.10 -4.19 11.23
N ALA A 78 -3.24 -3.79 12.49
CA ALA A 78 -2.27 -4.07 13.54
C ALA A 78 -2.14 -5.58 13.83
N ASP A 79 -3.26 -6.30 13.91
CA ASP A 79 -3.29 -7.76 14.12
C ASP A 79 -2.63 -8.51 12.96
N ILE A 80 -2.97 -8.15 11.72
CA ILE A 80 -2.34 -8.70 10.52
C ILE A 80 -0.84 -8.40 10.54
N ALA A 81 -0.44 -7.18 10.89
CA ALA A 81 0.98 -6.82 10.93
C ALA A 81 1.73 -7.64 11.98
N ALA A 82 1.18 -7.80 13.17
CA ALA A 82 1.77 -8.58 14.25
C ALA A 82 1.98 -10.05 13.85
N ALA A 83 0.97 -10.65 13.21
CA ALA A 83 1.02 -12.05 12.79
C ALA A 83 2.06 -12.33 11.69
N ASN A 84 2.44 -11.30 10.91
CA ASN A 84 3.36 -11.43 9.77
C ASN A 84 4.72 -10.76 10.01
N GLY A 85 5.02 -10.30 11.22
CA GLY A 85 6.29 -9.61 11.53
C GLY A 85 6.46 -8.26 10.81
N VAL A 86 5.35 -7.58 10.51
CA VAL A 86 5.31 -6.24 9.91
C VAL A 86 5.23 -5.18 11.03
N ASP A 87 5.62 -3.95 10.73
CA ASP A 87 5.58 -2.82 11.67
C ASP A 87 4.15 -2.51 12.16
N VAL A 88 3.85 -2.96 13.38
CA VAL A 88 2.53 -2.83 14.02
C VAL A 88 2.14 -1.36 14.26
N PRO A 89 2.99 -0.50 14.86
CA PRO A 89 2.66 0.92 15.02
C PRO A 89 2.29 1.62 13.71
N ARG A 90 3.05 1.39 12.63
CA ARG A 90 2.76 1.98 11.32
C ARG A 90 1.49 1.40 10.69
N ALA A 91 1.24 0.10 10.84
CA ALA A 91 0.00 -0.51 10.35
C ALA A 91 -1.24 0.04 11.04
N PHE A 92 -1.19 0.19 12.37
CA PHE A 92 -2.26 0.82 13.13
C PHE A 92 -2.47 2.28 12.69
N ALA A 93 -1.39 3.07 12.62
CA ALA A 93 -1.44 4.47 12.21
C ALA A 93 -2.04 4.64 10.81
N ALA A 94 -1.59 3.85 9.84
CA ALA A 94 -2.12 3.89 8.49
C ALA A 94 -3.60 3.48 8.43
N GLY A 95 -4.02 2.50 9.23
CA GLY A 95 -5.43 2.15 9.36
C GLY A 95 -6.29 3.27 9.95
N VAL A 96 -5.78 4.04 10.93
CA VAL A 96 -6.48 5.23 11.46
C VAL A 96 -6.65 6.30 10.38
N LEU A 97 -5.66 6.45 9.50
CA LEU A 97 -5.57 7.58 8.57
C LEU A 97 -6.15 7.30 7.18
N HIS A 98 -6.37 6.02 6.79
CA HIS A 98 -6.66 5.63 5.40
C HIS A 98 -7.84 6.39 4.77
N ASP A 99 -8.92 6.55 5.54
CA ASP A 99 -10.19 7.10 5.08
C ASP A 99 -10.35 8.60 5.43
N VAL A 100 -9.28 9.32 5.80
CA VAL A 100 -9.35 10.71 6.28
C VAL A 100 -10.02 11.69 5.30
N ALA A 101 -9.93 11.42 4.00
CA ALA A 101 -10.55 12.22 2.95
C ALA A 101 -11.84 11.59 2.38
N ARG A 102 -12.32 10.47 2.95
CA ARG A 102 -13.37 9.63 2.37
C ARG A 102 -14.72 10.32 2.18
N ASP A 103 -15.08 11.20 3.11
CA ASP A 103 -16.36 11.91 3.11
C ASP A 103 -16.27 13.34 2.57
N LEU A 104 -15.13 13.72 1.98
CA LEU A 104 -14.98 14.99 1.27
C LEU A 104 -15.83 15.01 0.00
N PRO A 105 -16.36 16.18 -0.41
CA PRO A 105 -17.08 16.30 -1.67
C PRO A 105 -16.16 16.10 -2.88
N ASP A 106 -16.70 15.62 -3.99
CA ASP A 106 -15.96 15.34 -5.23
C ASP A 106 -15.07 16.50 -5.69
N SER A 107 -15.57 17.74 -5.60
CA SER A 107 -14.80 18.95 -5.94
C SER A 107 -13.52 19.11 -5.10
N GLU A 108 -13.56 18.72 -3.83
CA GLU A 108 -12.40 18.79 -2.94
C GLU A 108 -11.43 17.64 -3.20
N LEU A 109 -11.95 16.43 -3.49
CA LEU A 109 -11.13 15.29 -3.90
C LEU A 109 -10.32 15.61 -5.17
N LEU A 110 -10.97 16.19 -6.19
CA LEU A 110 -10.33 16.64 -7.43
C LEU A 110 -9.32 17.77 -7.22
N ARG A 111 -9.56 18.64 -6.24
CA ARG A 111 -8.63 19.72 -5.87
C ARG A 111 -7.39 19.19 -5.15
N LEU A 112 -7.54 18.15 -4.33
CA LEU A 112 -6.46 17.55 -3.55
C LEU A 112 -5.63 16.57 -4.36
N ALA A 113 -6.24 15.83 -5.30
CA ALA A 113 -5.56 14.85 -6.13
C ALA A 113 -6.01 14.96 -7.60
N THR A 114 -5.06 15.24 -8.49
CA THR A 114 -5.32 15.30 -9.93
C THR A 114 -5.64 13.90 -10.47
N PRO A 115 -6.73 13.71 -11.24
CA PRO A 115 -7.03 12.44 -11.89
C PRO A 115 -5.85 11.90 -12.71
N GLU A 116 -5.54 10.62 -12.54
CA GLU A 116 -4.48 9.94 -13.32
C GLU A 116 -5.07 9.14 -14.50
N CYS A 117 -6.38 8.87 -14.48
CA CYS A 117 -7.08 8.14 -15.53
C CYS A 117 -8.56 8.56 -15.66
N ALA A 118 -9.26 8.00 -16.65
CA ALA A 118 -10.68 8.28 -16.89
C ALA A 118 -11.57 7.88 -15.70
N ILE A 119 -11.24 6.79 -15.00
CA ILE A 119 -11.99 6.32 -13.82
C ILE A 119 -11.94 7.37 -12.71
N ASP A 120 -10.78 7.96 -12.44
CA ASP A 120 -10.65 9.02 -11.42
C ASP A 120 -11.51 10.24 -11.75
N ALA A 121 -11.52 10.65 -13.03
CA ALA A 121 -12.28 11.81 -13.47
C ALA A 121 -13.80 11.55 -13.43
N ALA A 122 -14.23 10.34 -13.79
CA ALA A 122 -15.63 9.93 -13.78
C ALA A 122 -16.15 9.60 -12.36
N HIS A 123 -15.26 9.14 -11.47
CA HIS A 123 -15.59 8.71 -10.12
C HIS A 123 -14.59 9.28 -9.11
N PRO A 124 -14.68 10.59 -8.77
CA PRO A 124 -13.73 11.27 -7.89
C PRO A 124 -13.54 10.61 -6.53
N LEU A 125 -14.54 9.85 -6.05
CA LEU A 125 -14.42 9.04 -4.85
C LEU A 125 -13.23 8.06 -4.87
N ALA A 126 -12.75 7.62 -6.03
CA ALA A 126 -11.56 6.76 -6.14
C ALA A 126 -10.28 7.45 -5.63
N LEU A 127 -10.27 8.79 -5.65
CA LEU A 127 -9.14 9.62 -5.28
C LEU A 127 -8.93 9.76 -3.77
N HIS A 128 -9.85 9.32 -2.91
CA HIS A 128 -9.77 9.61 -1.46
C HIS A 128 -8.49 9.11 -0.79
N GLY A 129 -7.87 8.02 -1.25
CA GLY A 129 -6.53 7.61 -0.76
C GLY A 129 -5.45 8.65 -1.09
N ARG A 130 -5.35 9.06 -2.37
CA ARG A 130 -4.38 10.08 -2.84
C ARG A 130 -4.67 11.46 -2.24
N ALA A 131 -5.93 11.86 -2.17
CA ALA A 131 -6.35 13.10 -1.52
C ALA A 131 -6.05 13.08 -0.01
N GLY A 132 -6.27 11.94 0.65
CA GLY A 132 -5.95 11.71 2.05
C GLY A 132 -4.46 11.88 2.33
N ARG A 133 -3.59 11.30 1.50
CA ARG A 133 -2.14 11.55 1.56
C ARG A 133 -1.81 13.04 1.52
N VAL A 134 -2.28 13.75 0.49
CA VAL A 134 -1.97 15.18 0.30
C VAL A 134 -2.47 16.01 1.49
N LEU A 135 -3.65 15.68 2.03
CA LEU A 135 -4.21 16.35 3.18
C LEU A 135 -3.35 16.14 4.44
N LEU A 136 -2.87 14.92 4.68
CA LEU A 136 -2.01 14.58 5.81
C LEU A 136 -0.65 15.28 5.72
N GLU A 137 -0.03 15.30 4.53
CA GLU A 137 1.22 16.02 4.28
C GLU A 137 1.07 17.53 4.58
N ARG A 138 -0.05 18.14 4.14
CA ARG A 138 -0.37 19.55 4.46
C ARG A 138 -0.57 19.80 5.95
N TRP A 139 -0.99 18.79 6.70
CA TRP A 139 -1.15 18.84 8.15
C TRP A 139 0.10 18.46 8.94
N GLY A 140 1.22 18.22 8.24
CA GLY A 140 2.53 17.96 8.83
C GLY A 140 2.82 16.50 9.16
N PHE A 141 2.03 15.54 8.65
CA PHE A 141 2.37 14.13 8.76
C PHE A 141 3.47 13.77 7.77
N THR A 142 4.51 13.05 8.21
CA THR A 142 5.74 12.84 7.41
C THR A 142 6.18 11.39 7.24
N ASP A 143 5.62 10.42 7.99
CA ASP A 143 6.03 9.02 7.86
C ASP A 143 5.60 8.46 6.49
N ARG A 144 6.58 8.21 5.62
CA ARG A 144 6.35 7.81 4.24
C ARG A 144 5.69 6.44 4.10
N VAL A 145 6.00 5.50 4.98
CA VAL A 145 5.41 4.14 4.94
C VAL A 145 3.91 4.23 5.18
N VAL A 146 3.51 5.04 6.16
CA VAL A 146 2.10 5.30 6.47
C VAL A 146 1.42 6.10 5.35
N LEU A 147 2.04 7.16 4.84
CA LEU A 147 1.46 7.97 3.74
C LEU A 147 1.24 7.14 2.46
N GLU A 148 2.18 6.27 2.12
CA GLU A 148 2.03 5.36 0.97
C GLU A 148 0.91 4.33 1.20
N ALA A 149 0.75 3.82 2.43
CA ALA A 149 -0.36 2.94 2.77
C ALA A 149 -1.72 3.64 2.68
N VAL A 150 -1.83 4.89 3.14
CA VAL A 150 -3.03 5.72 2.96
C VAL A 150 -3.30 5.97 1.48
N GLU A 151 -2.28 6.26 0.67
CA GLU A 151 -2.44 6.55 -0.75
C GLU A 151 -2.95 5.34 -1.57
N ASP A 152 -2.48 4.15 -1.20
CA ASP A 152 -2.64 2.93 -2.00
C ASP A 152 -3.85 2.08 -1.60
N HIS A 153 -4.47 2.32 -0.44
CA HIS A 153 -5.49 1.42 0.11
C HIS A 153 -6.71 1.22 -0.83
N THR A 154 -7.00 2.16 -1.74
CA THR A 154 -8.13 2.05 -2.68
C THR A 154 -7.82 1.20 -3.91
N THR A 155 -6.55 1.19 -4.33
CA THR A 155 -6.14 0.66 -5.63
C THR A 155 -5.21 -0.54 -5.51
N GLY A 156 -4.65 -0.80 -4.33
CA GLY A 156 -3.75 -1.91 -4.07
C GLY A 156 -2.35 -1.41 -3.71
N PRO A 157 -1.64 -2.14 -2.81
CA PRO A 157 -0.32 -1.74 -2.32
C PRO A 157 0.73 -1.76 -3.43
N ARG A 158 1.57 -0.71 -3.49
CA ARG A 158 2.79 -0.75 -4.30
C ARG A 158 3.80 -1.79 -3.77
N PRO A 159 4.66 -2.35 -4.62
CA PRO A 159 5.69 -3.28 -4.19
C PRO A 159 6.61 -2.69 -3.10
N GLY A 160 6.95 -3.50 -2.10
CA GLY A 160 7.93 -3.14 -1.08
C GLY A 160 7.38 -2.47 0.18
N ASN A 161 6.07 -2.16 0.24
CA ASN A 161 5.42 -1.64 1.46
C ASN A 161 4.40 -2.66 2.02
N LEU A 162 4.84 -3.46 2.99
CA LEU A 162 3.99 -4.48 3.63
C LEU A 162 2.89 -3.86 4.53
N VAL A 163 3.10 -2.65 5.05
CA VAL A 163 2.07 -1.93 5.81
C VAL A 163 0.87 -1.61 4.90
N SER A 164 1.12 -1.20 3.66
CA SER A 164 0.06 -1.01 2.67
C SER A 164 -0.76 -2.28 2.43
N ALA A 165 -0.12 -3.46 2.42
CA ALA A 165 -0.82 -4.74 2.27
C ALA A 165 -1.73 -5.04 3.47
N CYS A 166 -1.23 -4.85 4.70
CA CYS A 166 -2.02 -5.00 5.92
C CYS A 166 -3.26 -4.10 5.90
N VAL A 167 -3.10 -2.82 5.56
CA VAL A 167 -4.20 -1.84 5.51
C VAL A 167 -5.20 -2.16 4.40
N TYR A 168 -4.72 -2.50 3.20
CA TYR A 168 -5.59 -2.86 2.07
C TYR A 168 -6.48 -4.07 2.42
N ILE A 169 -5.88 -5.11 3.01
CA ILE A 169 -6.64 -6.30 3.42
C ILE A 169 -7.60 -5.97 4.55
N ALA A 170 -7.14 -5.23 5.57
CA ALA A 170 -7.99 -4.85 6.69
C ALA A 170 -9.21 -4.04 6.23
N ASP A 171 -9.04 -3.06 5.33
CA ASP A 171 -10.15 -2.24 4.84
C ASP A 171 -11.26 -3.07 4.16
N VAL A 172 -10.88 -4.05 3.34
CA VAL A 172 -11.87 -4.89 2.63
C VAL A 172 -12.45 -6.01 3.47
N SER A 173 -11.83 -6.36 4.60
CA SER A 173 -12.15 -7.58 5.36
C SER A 173 -12.41 -7.35 6.85
N GLU A 174 -12.43 -6.11 7.32
CA GLU A 174 -12.78 -5.78 8.70
C GLU A 174 -14.16 -6.38 9.08
N PRO A 175 -14.35 -6.89 10.32
CA PRO A 175 -15.53 -7.70 10.67
C PRO A 175 -16.90 -7.05 10.39
N GLY A 176 -17.00 -5.73 10.49
CA GLY A 176 -18.21 -4.96 10.21
C GLY A 176 -18.63 -4.95 8.73
N ARG A 177 -17.75 -5.34 7.80
CA ARG A 177 -18.10 -5.54 6.38
C ARG A 177 -19.05 -6.72 6.18
N GLY A 178 -19.02 -7.72 7.05
CA GLY A 178 -19.81 -8.95 6.93
C GLY A 178 -19.45 -9.85 5.74
N VAL A 179 -18.33 -9.58 5.07
CA VAL A 179 -17.80 -10.32 3.92
C VAL A 179 -16.30 -10.51 4.06
N ASN A 180 -15.69 -11.33 3.19
CA ASN A 180 -14.23 -11.53 3.11
C ASN A 180 -13.60 -12.11 4.39
N ALA A 181 -14.35 -12.88 5.18
CA ALA A 181 -13.84 -13.54 6.38
C ALA A 181 -12.69 -14.50 6.07
N ASP A 182 -12.79 -15.20 4.93
CA ASP A 182 -11.75 -16.07 4.37
C ASP A 182 -10.45 -15.32 4.07
N ILE A 183 -10.52 -14.08 3.55
CA ILE A 183 -9.36 -13.24 3.30
C ILE A 183 -8.75 -12.77 4.63
N ARG A 184 -9.60 -12.35 5.58
CA ARG A 184 -9.16 -11.92 6.91
C ARG A 184 -8.40 -13.02 7.65
N GLU A 185 -8.97 -14.23 7.67
CA GLU A 185 -8.36 -15.40 8.32
C GLU A 185 -7.05 -15.79 7.66
N LEU A 186 -7.01 -15.81 6.33
CA LEU A 186 -5.79 -16.09 5.57
C LEU A 186 -4.69 -15.08 5.92
N ALA A 187 -5.04 -13.78 6.03
CA ALA A 187 -4.07 -12.72 6.29
C ALA A 187 -3.33 -12.85 7.63
N LEU A 188 -3.89 -13.56 8.61
CA LEU A 188 -3.25 -13.82 9.89
C LEU A 188 -2.18 -14.94 9.82
N SER A 189 -2.02 -15.59 8.67
CA SER A 189 -1.05 -16.68 8.47
C SER A 189 -0.25 -16.57 7.18
N ASP A 190 -0.80 -15.89 6.17
CA ASP A 190 -0.20 -15.70 4.85
C ASP A 190 -0.67 -14.36 4.25
N LEU A 191 0.08 -13.29 4.54
CA LEU A 191 -0.19 -11.95 4.01
C LEU A 191 -0.17 -11.88 2.47
N ASP A 192 0.78 -12.56 1.83
CA ASP A 192 0.92 -12.55 0.36
C ASP A 192 -0.24 -13.30 -0.30
N GLY A 193 -0.60 -14.47 0.22
CA GLY A 193 -1.77 -15.23 -0.22
C GLY A 193 -3.08 -14.46 -0.05
N ALA A 194 -3.26 -13.78 1.09
CA ALA A 194 -4.43 -12.95 1.34
C ALA A 194 -4.50 -11.74 0.38
N LEU A 195 -3.37 -11.09 0.11
CA LEU A 195 -3.30 -9.97 -0.82
C LEU A 195 -3.64 -10.41 -2.26
N LYS A 196 -3.04 -11.52 -2.72
CA LYS A 196 -3.33 -12.14 -4.02
C LYS A 196 -4.81 -12.51 -4.16
N ARG A 197 -5.39 -13.09 -3.11
CA ARG A 197 -6.82 -13.45 -3.08
C ARG A 197 -7.71 -12.22 -3.16
N SER A 198 -7.38 -11.16 -2.43
CA SER A 198 -8.14 -9.91 -2.40
C SER A 198 -8.10 -9.17 -3.75
N ILE A 199 -6.89 -8.88 -4.26
CA ILE A 199 -6.70 -8.19 -5.55
C ILE A 199 -7.26 -9.03 -6.69
N GLY A 200 -6.98 -10.34 -6.71
CA GLY A 200 -7.47 -11.24 -7.75
C GLY A 200 -8.98 -11.34 -7.80
N SER A 201 -9.65 -11.41 -6.64
CA SER A 201 -11.12 -11.43 -6.57
C SER A 201 -11.72 -10.11 -7.07
N LYS A 202 -11.12 -8.96 -6.73
CA LYS A 202 -11.57 -7.65 -7.21
C LYS A 202 -11.47 -7.53 -8.73
N VAL A 203 -10.31 -7.88 -9.30
CA VAL A 203 -10.10 -7.80 -10.76
C VAL A 203 -11.06 -8.72 -11.50
N ARG A 204 -11.14 -10.00 -11.11
CA ARG A 204 -12.08 -10.95 -11.75
C ARG A 204 -13.54 -10.51 -11.65
N TYR A 205 -13.94 -9.95 -10.51
CA TYR A 205 -15.30 -9.41 -10.35
C TYR A 205 -15.58 -8.26 -11.32
N LEU A 206 -14.67 -7.29 -11.43
CA LEU A 206 -14.83 -6.13 -12.32
C LEU A 206 -14.84 -6.57 -13.79
N CYS A 207 -13.90 -7.42 -14.21
CA CYS A 207 -13.84 -7.95 -15.57
C CYS A 207 -15.10 -8.77 -15.91
N GLY A 208 -15.56 -9.64 -15.01
CA GLY A 208 -16.78 -10.43 -15.21
C GLY A 208 -18.06 -9.59 -15.29
N ARG A 209 -18.00 -8.32 -14.86
CA ARG A 209 -19.09 -7.33 -14.96
C ARG A 209 -18.92 -6.37 -16.14
N GLY A 210 -17.85 -6.49 -16.92
CA GLY A 210 -17.49 -5.53 -17.98
C GLY A 210 -17.14 -4.14 -17.45
N ILE A 211 -16.74 -4.03 -16.18
CA ILE A 211 -16.33 -2.77 -15.56
C ILE A 211 -14.81 -2.63 -15.71
N GLU A 212 -14.37 -1.45 -16.17
CA GLU A 212 -12.95 -1.14 -16.32
C GLU A 212 -12.22 -1.22 -14.97
N VAL A 213 -11.06 -1.85 -14.96
CA VAL A 213 -10.21 -1.97 -13.76
C VAL A 213 -9.28 -0.76 -13.70
N HIS A 214 -9.21 -0.12 -12.54
CA HIS A 214 -8.30 1.01 -12.33
C HIS A 214 -6.84 0.62 -12.67
N PRO A 215 -6.09 1.44 -13.44
CA PRO A 215 -4.74 1.09 -13.87
C PRO A 215 -3.79 0.72 -12.72
N ARG A 216 -3.83 1.43 -11.59
CA ARG A 216 -3.05 1.08 -10.37
C ARG A 216 -3.42 -0.29 -9.78
N THR A 217 -4.70 -0.69 -9.85
CA THR A 217 -5.13 -2.03 -9.44
C THR A 217 -4.64 -3.09 -10.41
N MET A 218 -4.71 -2.83 -11.71
CA MET A 218 -4.19 -3.75 -12.71
C MET A 218 -2.65 -3.91 -12.59
N ALA A 219 -1.92 -2.83 -12.34
CA ALA A 219 -0.48 -2.88 -12.07
C ALA A 219 -0.16 -3.73 -10.83
N THR A 220 -0.93 -3.58 -9.75
CA THR A 220 -0.79 -4.43 -8.55
C THR A 220 -1.08 -5.89 -8.87
N PHE A 221 -2.14 -6.19 -9.62
CA PHE A 221 -2.50 -7.54 -10.03
C PHE A 221 -1.38 -8.23 -10.83
N GLN A 222 -0.80 -7.51 -11.79
CA GLN A 222 0.32 -8.00 -12.60
C GLN A 222 1.59 -8.18 -11.76
N ALA A 223 1.90 -7.24 -10.86
CA ALA A 223 3.05 -7.33 -9.97
C ALA A 223 2.99 -8.54 -9.02
N LEU A 224 1.78 -8.99 -8.68
CA LEU A 224 1.54 -10.21 -7.89
C LEU A 224 1.64 -11.51 -8.72
N GLY A 225 1.90 -11.41 -10.03
CA GLY A 225 2.01 -12.55 -10.93
C GLY A 225 0.69 -13.26 -11.19
N LEU A 226 -0.44 -12.58 -11.00
CA LEU A 226 -1.78 -13.12 -11.25
C LEU A 226 -2.09 -13.10 -12.76
N GLN A 227 -2.89 -14.08 -13.19
CA GLN A 227 -3.39 -14.18 -14.56
C GLN A 227 -4.91 -13.99 -14.55
N GLU A 228 -5.41 -13.33 -15.59
CA GLU A 228 -6.85 -13.09 -15.81
C GLU A 228 -7.66 -14.37 -15.96
#